data_AF-A0A7V6AQZ8-F1
#
_entry.id   AF-A0A7V6AQZ8-F1
#
_cell.length_a   1.000
_cell.length_b   1.000
_cell.length_c   1.000
_cell.angle_alpha   90.00
_cell.angle_beta   90.00
_cell.angle_gamma   90.00
#
_symmetry.space_group_name_H-M   'P 1'
#
loop_
_entity.id
_entity.type
_entity.pdbx_description
1 polymer ?
#
loop_
_entity_poly.entity_id
_entity_poly.type
_entity_poly.pdbx_seq_one_letter_code
_entity_poly.pdbx_strand_id
1 'polypeptide(L)'
;MNNIEIYLSILLLLCLGGLFFFSSKRKSRAGIMQIERSQKDYLQFLSFLVLGAGTGDTAKELCKIRQIWEMAETPADMFAALQLSDALSSLALDDASGRLDTDCLREVGRTLRSKRNHLLWAIVRFSGAEKIPSRKKENDYLSSDAVEKAKRHMGIRYCHYVKSYPRAWEDG
;
A
#
# COMPACT_ATOMS: atom_id res chain seq x y z
N MET A 1 18.95 6.62 52.43
CA MET A 1 19.08 6.33 50.99
C MET A 1 20.34 7.03 50.51
N ASN A 2 21.33 6.24 50.05
CA ASN A 2 22.63 6.78 49.67
C ASN A 2 22.53 7.43 48.29
N ASN A 3 23.20 8.58 48.10
CA ASN A 3 23.23 9.29 46.81
C ASN A 3 23.63 8.37 45.63
N ILE A 4 24.45 7.34 45.90
CA ILE A 4 24.86 6.32 44.93
C ILE A 4 23.67 5.53 44.37
N GLU A 5 22.68 5.16 45.19
CA GLU A 5 21.48 4.43 44.75
C GLU A 5 20.59 5.28 43.85
N ILE A 6 20.54 6.59 44.10
CA ILE A 6 19.80 7.57 43.31
C ILE A 6 20.45 7.75 41.92
N TYR A 7 21.79 7.88 41.86
CA TYR A 7 22.48 7.97 40.57
C TYR A 7 22.37 6.69 39.74
N LEU A 8 22.44 5.51 40.37
CA LEU A 8 22.29 4.23 39.69
C LEU A 8 20.89 4.04 39.10
N SER A 9 19.84 4.46 39.81
CA SER A 9 18.46 4.37 39.33
C SER A 9 18.16 5.36 38.20
N ILE A 10 18.73 6.58 38.25
CA ILE A 10 18.65 7.54 37.13
C ILE A 10 19.37 6.99 35.89
N LEU A 11 20.55 6.40 36.05
CA LEU A 11 21.31 5.81 34.94
C LEU A 11 20.53 4.63 34.30
N LEU A 12 19.91 3.78 35.12
CA LEU A 12 19.08 2.66 34.67
C LEU A 12 17.85 3.15 33.89
N LEU A 13 17.18 4.20 34.37
CA LEU A 13 16.04 4.82 33.67
C LEU A 13 16.46 5.42 32.32
N LEU A 14 17.63 6.08 32.24
CA LEU A 14 18.16 6.62 30.99
C LEU A 14 18.53 5.51 29.99
N CYS A 15 19.15 4.42 30.46
CA CYS A 15 19.46 3.25 29.63
C CYS A 15 18.19 2.56 29.10
N LEU A 16 17.17 2.37 29.95
CA LEU A 16 15.89 1.81 29.55
C LEU A 16 15.13 2.71 28.57
N GLY A 17 15.12 4.02 28.81
CA GLY A 17 14.55 5.01 27.90
C GLY A 17 15.25 5.03 26.53
N GLY A 18 16.58 4.95 26.52
CA GLY A 18 17.39 4.84 25.31
C GLY A 18 17.07 3.57 24.52
N LEU A 19 17.05 2.41 25.18
CA LEU A 19 16.71 1.13 24.53
C LEU A 19 15.30 1.13 23.92
N PHE A 20 14.33 1.73 24.62
CA PHE A 20 12.97 1.87 24.12
C PHE A 20 12.90 2.78 22.88
N PHE A 21 13.59 3.92 22.92
CA PHE A 21 13.66 4.86 21.80
C PHE A 21 14.34 4.27 20.56
N PHE A 22 15.46 3.57 20.74
CA PHE A 22 16.16 2.87 19.66
C PHE A 22 15.31 1.73 19.05
N SER A 23 14.60 0.98 19.89
CA SER A 23 13.67 -0.08 19.44
C SER A 23 12.51 0.48 18.62
N SER A 24 11.91 1.59 19.07
CA SER A 24 10.82 2.29 18.36
C SER A 24 11.28 2.81 16.99
N LYS A 25 12.44 3.48 16.93
CA LYS A 25 13.02 3.96 15.66
C LYS A 25 13.31 2.84 14.67
N ARG A 26 13.84 1.70 15.14
CA ARG A 26 14.13 0.55 14.28
C ARG A 26 12.85 -0.09 13.72
N LYS A 27 11.78 -0.17 14.51
CA LYS A 27 10.46 -0.66 14.05
C LYS A 27 9.82 0.26 13.01
N SER A 28 9.86 1.58 13.23
CA SER A 28 9.36 2.57 12.28
C SER A 28 10.09 2.48 10.92
N ARG A 29 11.43 2.41 10.92
CA ARG A 29 12.21 2.22 9.68
C ARG A 29 11.90 0.92 8.94
N ALA A 30 11.71 -0.20 9.66
CA ALA A 30 11.37 -1.48 9.05
C ALA A 30 9.98 -1.45 8.38
N GLY A 31 9.00 -0.77 8.99
CA GLY A 31 7.67 -0.57 8.41
C GLY A 31 7.69 0.25 7.13
N ILE A 32 8.45 1.36 7.12
CA ILE A 32 8.61 2.22 5.94
C ILE A 32 9.26 1.44 4.79
N MET A 33 10.36 0.72 5.05
CA MET A 33 11.01 -0.10 4.01
C MET A 33 10.08 -1.18 3.45
N GLN A 34 9.19 -1.76 4.26
CA GLN A 34 8.21 -2.73 3.79
C GLN A 34 7.16 -2.08 2.87
N ILE A 35 6.72 -0.85 3.19
CA ILE A 35 5.82 -0.07 2.33
C ILE A 35 6.50 0.24 1.00
N GLU A 36 7.69 0.83 1.03
CA GLU A 36 8.43 1.22 -0.18
C GLU A 36 8.63 0.04 -1.12
N ARG A 37 8.99 -1.14 -0.58
CA ARG A 37 9.13 -2.36 -1.38
C ARG A 37 7.80 -2.80 -2.00
N SER A 38 6.73 -2.86 -1.18
CA SER A 38 5.41 -3.30 -1.66
C SER A 38 4.81 -2.33 -2.68
N GLN A 39 5.06 -1.03 -2.47
CA GLN A 39 4.66 0.06 -3.35
C GLN A 39 5.37 -0.05 -4.69
N LYS A 40 6.70 -0.22 -4.67
CA LYS A 40 7.50 -0.41 -5.88
C LYS A 40 7.03 -1.64 -6.65
N ASP A 41 6.82 -2.77 -5.97
CA ASP A 41 6.38 -4.02 -6.60
C ASP A 41 4.99 -3.91 -7.23
N TYR A 42 4.07 -3.15 -6.61
CA TYR A 42 2.73 -2.91 -7.14
C TYR A 42 2.76 -1.94 -8.32
N LEU A 43 3.39 -0.76 -8.15
CA LEU A 43 3.47 0.25 -9.20
C LEU A 43 4.27 -0.23 -10.41
N GLN A 44 5.32 -1.03 -10.22
CA GLN A 44 6.07 -1.63 -11.32
C GLN A 44 5.20 -2.58 -12.13
N PHE A 45 4.42 -3.45 -11.48
CA PHE A 45 3.52 -4.35 -12.18
C PHE A 45 2.40 -3.60 -12.90
N LEU A 46 1.83 -2.58 -12.26
CA LEU A 46 0.86 -1.69 -12.88
C LEU A 46 1.46 -0.96 -14.09
N SER A 47 2.71 -0.55 -14.00
CA SER A 47 3.42 0.11 -15.12
C SER A 47 3.59 -0.83 -16.30
N PHE A 48 3.92 -2.11 -16.07
CA PHE A 48 4.00 -3.09 -17.15
C PHE A 48 2.65 -3.30 -17.84
N LEU A 49 1.57 -3.36 -17.06
CA LEU A 49 0.22 -3.48 -17.62
C LEU A 49 -0.14 -2.26 -18.46
N VAL A 50 0.09 -1.05 -17.94
CA VAL A 50 -0.22 0.21 -18.64
C VAL A 50 0.64 0.40 -19.89
N LEU A 51 1.93 0.06 -19.85
CA LEU A 51 2.81 0.17 -21.02
C LEU A 51 2.51 -0.89 -22.09
N GLY A 52 2.12 -2.11 -21.68
CA GLY A 52 1.83 -3.19 -22.61
C GLY A 52 0.43 -3.13 -23.21
N ALA A 53 -0.53 -2.59 -22.45
CA ALA A 53 -1.94 -2.71 -22.80
C ALA A 53 -2.79 -1.49 -22.43
N GLY A 54 -2.23 -0.40 -21.89
CA GLY A 54 -2.98 0.81 -21.56
C GLY A 54 -3.18 1.76 -22.75
N THR A 55 -3.96 2.82 -22.53
CA THR A 55 -4.04 3.99 -23.43
C THR A 55 -3.07 5.09 -23.01
N GLY A 56 -2.90 6.11 -23.86
CA GLY A 56 -2.10 7.29 -23.53
C GLY A 56 -2.60 8.03 -22.28
N ASP A 57 -3.91 7.98 -22.01
CA ASP A 57 -4.49 8.60 -20.81
C ASP A 57 -4.25 7.75 -19.57
N THR A 58 -4.34 6.43 -19.68
CA THR A 58 -3.95 5.47 -18.62
C THR A 58 -2.47 5.69 -18.22
N ALA A 59 -1.59 5.97 -19.18
CA ALA A 59 -0.19 6.32 -18.91
C ALA A 59 -0.01 7.67 -18.20
N LYS A 60 -0.79 8.70 -18.56
CA LYS A 60 -0.75 10.00 -17.86
C LYS A 60 -1.21 9.87 -16.41
N GLU A 61 -2.29 9.12 -16.17
CA GLU A 61 -2.79 8.86 -14.82
C GLU A 61 -1.78 8.09 -13.98
N LEU A 62 -1.04 7.13 -14.58
CA LEU A 62 0.05 6.45 -13.90
C LEU A 62 1.14 7.41 -13.41
N CYS A 63 1.52 8.40 -14.23
CA CYS A 63 2.49 9.42 -13.83
C CYS A 63 1.98 10.28 -12.67
N LYS A 64 0.72 10.72 -12.71
CA LYS A 64 0.10 11.48 -11.60
C LYS A 64 0.08 10.66 -10.31
N ILE A 65 -0.29 9.39 -10.39
CA ILE A 65 -0.33 8.49 -9.23
C ILE A 65 1.07 8.31 -8.63
N ARG A 66 2.12 8.18 -9.46
CA ARG A 66 3.51 8.14 -8.97
C ARG A 66 3.87 9.40 -8.20
N GLN A 67 3.50 10.57 -8.70
CA GLN A 67 3.74 11.84 -8.00
C GLN A 67 2.99 11.91 -6.67
N ILE A 68 1.73 11.45 -6.61
CA ILE A 68 0.95 11.40 -5.36
C ILE A 68 1.63 10.48 -4.35
N TRP A 69 2.18 9.35 -4.81
CA TRP A 69 2.96 8.44 -3.98
C TRP A 69 4.28 9.04 -3.46
N GLU A 70 4.95 9.88 -4.26
CA GLU A 70 6.14 10.63 -3.82
C GLU A 70 5.82 11.67 -2.75
N MET A 71 4.59 12.23 -2.79
CA MET A 71 4.10 13.20 -1.83
C MET A 71 3.42 12.58 -0.59
N ALA A 72 3.24 11.25 -0.57
CA ALA A 72 2.51 10.57 0.50
C ALA A 72 3.37 10.38 1.74
N GLU A 73 3.14 11.20 2.77
CA GLU A 73 3.92 11.16 4.02
C GLU A 73 3.19 10.40 5.15
N THR A 74 1.85 10.46 5.17
CA THR A 74 1.05 9.82 6.22
C THR A 74 0.40 8.52 5.72
N PRO A 75 0.04 7.58 6.62
CA PRO A 75 -0.72 6.39 6.23
C PRO A 75 -2.03 6.72 5.49
N ALA A 76 -2.68 7.84 5.84
CA ALA A 76 -3.88 8.30 5.16
C ALA A 76 -3.59 8.69 3.70
N ASP A 77 -2.50 9.43 3.47
CA ASP A 77 -2.06 9.81 2.11
C ASP A 77 -1.67 8.58 1.28
N MET A 78 -0.93 7.65 1.89
CA MET A 78 -0.54 6.39 1.25
C MET A 78 -1.75 5.55 0.84
N PHE A 79 -2.80 5.56 1.67
CA PHE A 79 -4.04 4.87 1.32
C PHE A 79 -4.81 5.57 0.22
N ALA A 80 -4.90 6.91 0.25
CA ALA A 80 -5.51 7.67 -0.85
C ALA A 80 -4.77 7.39 -2.17
N ALA A 81 -3.43 7.37 -2.15
CA ALA A 81 -2.60 7.01 -3.29
C ALA A 81 -2.87 5.57 -3.77
N LEU A 82 -3.03 4.62 -2.85
CA LEU A 82 -3.43 3.25 -3.16
C LEU A 82 -4.80 3.17 -3.82
N GLN A 83 -5.79 3.94 -3.36
CA GLN A 83 -7.12 3.94 -3.97
C GLN A 83 -7.11 4.47 -5.40
N LEU A 84 -6.36 5.54 -5.66
CA LEU A 84 -6.19 6.05 -7.01
C LEU A 84 -5.47 5.03 -7.89
N SER A 85 -4.46 4.35 -7.34
CA SER A 85 -3.77 3.25 -8.03
C SER A 85 -4.72 2.10 -8.36
N ASP A 86 -5.64 1.73 -7.46
CA ASP A 86 -6.65 0.69 -7.68
C ASP A 86 -7.64 1.09 -8.79
N ALA A 87 -8.05 2.35 -8.80
CA ALA A 87 -8.93 2.85 -9.86
C ALA A 87 -8.23 2.79 -11.23
N LEU A 88 -6.96 3.22 -11.30
CA LEU A 88 -6.15 3.08 -12.51
C LEU A 88 -5.97 1.62 -12.91
N SER A 89 -5.78 0.73 -11.94
CA SER A 89 -5.62 -0.72 -12.18
C SER A 89 -6.85 -1.32 -12.87
N SER A 90 -8.05 -0.80 -12.56
CA SER A 90 -9.29 -1.23 -13.18
C SER A 90 -9.35 -0.75 -14.64
N LEU A 91 -9.02 0.52 -14.89
CA LEU A 91 -8.92 1.07 -16.25
C LEU A 91 -7.90 0.29 -17.10
N ALA A 92 -6.73 -0.02 -16.53
CA ALA A 92 -5.69 -0.75 -17.24
C ALA A 92 -6.10 -2.21 -17.54
N LEU A 93 -6.90 -2.84 -16.68
CA LEU A 93 -7.45 -4.17 -16.93
C LEU A 93 -8.54 -4.13 -18.01
N ASP A 94 -9.39 -3.09 -18.04
CA ASP A 94 -10.39 -2.89 -19.08
C ASP A 94 -9.75 -2.59 -20.45
N ASP A 95 -8.63 -1.86 -20.47
CA ASP A 95 -7.84 -1.67 -21.69
C ASP A 95 -7.21 -3.00 -22.15
N ALA A 96 -6.73 -3.80 -21.19
CA ALA A 96 -6.11 -5.09 -21.46
C ALA A 96 -7.12 -6.17 -21.87
N SER A 97 -8.38 -6.09 -21.47
CA SER A 97 -9.40 -7.10 -21.83
C SER A 97 -9.72 -7.12 -23.31
N GLY A 98 -9.47 -6.02 -24.03
CA GLY A 98 -9.58 -5.96 -25.48
C GLY A 98 -8.37 -6.53 -26.23
N ARG A 99 -7.29 -6.91 -25.52
CA ARG A 99 -5.98 -7.25 -26.10
C ARG A 99 -5.44 -8.61 -25.63
N LEU A 100 -5.77 -9.02 -24.41
CA LEU A 100 -5.32 -10.26 -23.81
C LEU A 100 -6.42 -11.32 -23.84
N ASP A 101 -6.02 -12.59 -23.92
CA ASP A 101 -6.93 -13.71 -23.71
C ASP A 101 -7.45 -13.70 -22.25
N THR A 102 -8.66 -14.21 -22.09
CA THR A 102 -9.43 -14.31 -20.84
C THR A 102 -8.65 -14.98 -19.70
N ASP A 103 -7.91 -16.05 -19.97
CA ASP A 103 -7.11 -16.73 -18.95
C ASP A 103 -5.88 -15.92 -18.55
N CYS A 104 -5.22 -15.26 -19.51
CA CYS A 104 -4.13 -14.34 -19.24
C CYS A 104 -4.61 -13.13 -18.40
N LEU A 105 -5.74 -12.53 -18.79
CA LEU A 105 -6.35 -11.41 -18.07
C LEU A 105 -6.72 -11.80 -16.63
N ARG A 106 -7.27 -13.01 -16.44
CA ARG A 106 -7.59 -13.54 -15.11
C ARG A 106 -6.35 -13.64 -14.22
N GLU A 107 -5.24 -14.11 -14.77
CA GLU A 107 -3.99 -14.27 -14.03
C GLU A 107 -3.31 -12.93 -13.72
N VAL A 108 -3.32 -11.99 -14.68
CA VAL A 108 -2.89 -10.60 -14.46
C VAL A 108 -3.71 -9.96 -13.34
N GLY A 109 -5.04 -10.08 -13.38
CA GLY A 109 -5.93 -9.54 -12.35
C GLY A 109 -5.75 -10.19 -10.97
N ARG A 110 -5.40 -11.49 -10.90
CA ARG A 110 -5.02 -12.14 -9.63
C ARG A 110 -3.71 -11.58 -9.09
N THR A 111 -2.70 -11.46 -9.92
CA THR A 111 -1.37 -10.94 -9.54
C THR A 111 -1.46 -9.50 -9.06
N LEU A 112 -2.21 -8.67 -9.77
CA LEU A 112 -2.44 -7.26 -9.42
C LEU A 112 -3.13 -7.13 -8.05
N ARG A 113 -4.19 -7.91 -7.81
CA ARG A 113 -4.89 -7.95 -6.51
C ARG A 113 -3.99 -8.41 -5.37
N SER A 114 -3.14 -9.41 -5.60
CA SER A 114 -2.18 -9.91 -4.60
C SER A 114 -1.20 -8.80 -4.19
N LYS A 115 -0.57 -8.13 -5.17
CA LYS A 115 0.37 -7.02 -4.93
C LYS A 115 -0.28 -5.84 -4.21
N ARG A 116 -1.49 -5.44 -4.65
CA ARG A 116 -2.32 -4.43 -3.99
C ARG A 116 -2.55 -4.79 -2.52
N ASN A 117 -2.96 -6.03 -2.24
CA ASN A 117 -3.24 -6.47 -0.87
C ASN A 117 -1.97 -6.40 0.00
N HIS A 118 -0.81 -6.83 -0.52
CA HIS A 118 0.46 -6.71 0.22
C HIS A 118 0.80 -5.27 0.59
N LEU A 119 0.61 -4.33 -0.34
CA LEU A 119 0.81 -2.91 -0.10
C LEU A 119 -0.17 -2.34 0.93
N LEU A 120 -1.47 -2.64 0.79
CA LEU A 120 -2.49 -2.25 1.76
C LEU A 120 -2.10 -2.70 3.18
N TRP A 121 -1.62 -3.93 3.31
CA TRP A 121 -1.21 -4.47 4.60
C TRP A 121 0.05 -3.83 5.18
N ALA A 122 1.00 -3.43 4.33
CA ALA A 122 2.16 -2.67 4.76
C ALA A 122 1.71 -1.31 5.36
N ILE A 123 0.78 -0.62 4.70
CA ILE A 123 0.21 0.67 5.17
C ILE A 123 -0.52 0.50 6.51
N VAL A 124 -1.38 -0.51 6.63
CA VAL A 124 -2.13 -0.78 7.86
C VAL A 124 -1.19 -1.08 9.03
N ARG A 125 -0.16 -1.91 8.84
CA ARG A 125 0.83 -2.18 9.89
C ARG A 125 1.57 -0.93 10.33
N PHE A 126 1.96 -0.08 9.37
CA PHE A 126 2.67 1.16 9.65
C PHE A 126 1.81 2.18 10.39
N SER A 127 0.51 2.26 10.09
CA SER A 127 -0.43 3.14 10.79
C SER A 127 -0.63 2.83 12.28
N GLY A 128 -0.10 1.70 12.77
CA GLY A 128 -0.30 1.25 14.15
C GLY A 128 -1.69 0.66 14.40
N ALA A 129 -2.51 0.54 13.35
CA ALA A 129 -3.87 0.03 13.39
C ALA A 129 -4.01 -1.42 13.87
N GLU A 130 -2.95 -2.23 13.76
CA GLU A 130 -3.01 -3.62 14.16
C GLU A 130 -1.65 -4.13 14.68
N LYS A 131 -1.62 -4.56 15.96
CA LYS A 131 -0.51 -5.35 16.54
C LYS A 131 -0.69 -6.81 16.10
N ILE A 132 -0.50 -7.11 14.81
CA ILE A 132 -0.61 -8.49 14.32
C ILE A 132 0.60 -9.28 14.86
N PRO A 133 0.41 -10.49 15.42
CA PRO A 133 1.53 -11.34 15.81
C PRO A 133 2.42 -11.58 14.60
N SER A 134 3.73 -11.55 14.82
CA SER A 134 4.83 -11.61 13.85
C SER A 134 4.89 -12.85 12.95
N ARG A 135 3.82 -13.66 12.89
CA ARG A 135 3.76 -14.97 12.23
C ARG A 135 2.47 -15.28 11.47
N LYS A 136 1.52 -14.35 11.27
CA LYS A 136 0.39 -14.65 10.36
C LYS A 136 0.88 -14.75 8.91
N LYS A 137 0.68 -15.94 8.32
CA LYS A 137 1.12 -16.31 6.97
C LYS A 137 0.55 -15.35 5.94
N GLU A 138 1.34 -15.11 4.89
CA GLU A 138 1.05 -14.21 3.77
C GLU A 138 -0.33 -14.44 3.13
N ASN A 139 -0.84 -15.68 3.21
CA ASN A 139 -2.15 -16.08 2.67
C ASN A 139 -3.37 -15.53 3.42
N ASP A 140 -3.26 -15.15 4.70
CA ASP A 140 -4.40 -14.57 5.45
C ASP A 140 -4.80 -13.19 4.91
N TYR A 141 -3.85 -12.49 4.29
CA TYR A 141 -3.96 -11.11 3.80
C TYR A 141 -4.72 -10.99 2.48
N LEU A 142 -5.08 -12.11 1.86
CA LEU A 142 -5.88 -12.21 0.64
C LEU A 142 -7.39 -12.33 0.92
N SER A 143 -7.80 -12.50 2.17
CA SER A 143 -9.22 -12.63 2.53
C SER A 143 -9.96 -11.28 2.46
N SER A 144 -11.23 -11.31 2.04
CA SER A 144 -12.06 -10.09 1.91
C SER A 144 -12.23 -9.35 3.24
N ASP A 145 -12.36 -10.09 4.34
CA ASP A 145 -12.47 -9.56 5.71
C ASP A 145 -11.25 -8.74 6.12
N ALA A 146 -10.07 -9.19 5.71
CA ALA A 146 -8.80 -8.55 5.96
C ALA A 146 -8.77 -7.11 5.37
N VAL A 147 -9.27 -6.97 4.14
CA VAL A 147 -9.34 -5.69 3.41
C VAL A 147 -10.41 -4.77 3.99
N GLU A 148 -11.58 -5.29 4.37
CA GLU A 148 -12.61 -4.47 5.01
C GLU A 148 -12.19 -3.93 6.37
N LYS A 149 -11.49 -4.75 7.17
CA LYS A 149 -10.98 -4.33 8.48
C LYS A 149 -9.99 -3.17 8.33
N ALA A 150 -9.10 -3.25 7.34
CA ALA A 150 -8.18 -2.17 6.98
C ALA A 150 -8.92 -0.88 6.60
N LYS A 151 -9.93 -0.98 5.72
CA LYS A 151 -10.77 0.17 5.30
C LYS A 151 -11.47 0.85 6.47
N ARG A 152 -12.12 0.06 7.34
CA ARG A 152 -12.83 0.57 8.53
C ARG A 152 -11.88 1.27 9.49
N HIS A 153 -10.70 0.70 9.72
CA HIS A 153 -9.74 1.26 10.66
C HIS A 153 -9.16 2.59 10.19
N MET A 154 -8.97 2.76 8.88
CA MET A 154 -8.48 3.99 8.29
C MET A 154 -9.57 5.08 8.21
N GLY A 155 -10.83 4.77 8.57
CA GLY A 155 -11.95 5.69 8.47
C GLY A 155 -12.44 5.94 7.04
N ILE A 156 -12.06 5.08 6.09
CA ILE A 156 -12.24 5.33 4.66
C ILE A 156 -13.50 4.63 4.17
N ARG A 157 -14.53 5.43 3.89
CA ARG A 157 -15.90 4.96 3.58
C ARG A 157 -16.15 4.66 2.10
N TYR A 158 -15.31 5.15 1.19
CA TYR A 158 -15.58 5.13 -0.25
C TYR A 158 -14.44 4.50 -1.02
N CYS A 159 -14.75 3.59 -1.95
CA CYS A 159 -13.91 3.30 -3.10
C CYS A 159 -14.20 4.36 -4.17
N HIS A 160 -13.20 5.14 -4.57
CA HIS A 160 -13.35 6.01 -5.73
C HIS A 160 -13.41 5.13 -6.99
N TYR A 161 -14.60 4.96 -7.55
CA TYR A 161 -14.75 4.46 -8.92
C TYR A 161 -14.36 5.60 -9.86
N VAL A 162 -13.23 5.48 -10.55
CA VAL A 162 -12.92 6.37 -11.66
C VAL A 162 -13.72 5.86 -12.85
N LYS A 163 -14.67 6.66 -13.32
CA LYS A 163 -15.46 6.35 -14.49
C LYS A 163 -14.53 6.34 -15.70
N SER A 164 -14.57 5.27 -16.50
CA SER A 164 -13.84 5.18 -17.76
C SER A 164 -14.22 6.38 -18.64
N TYR A 165 -13.23 7.07 -19.20
CA TYR A 165 -13.50 8.07 -20.24
C TYR A 165 -14.05 7.37 -21.49
N PRO A 166 -15.00 7.97 -22.22
CA PRO A 166 -15.46 7.44 -23.50
C PRO A 166 -14.27 7.22 -24.42
N ARG A 167 -14.24 6.08 -25.10
CA ARG A 167 -13.14 5.76 -26.03
C ARG A 167 -13.32 6.63 -27.28
N ALA A 168 -12.22 7.06 -27.89
CA ALA A 168 -12.25 7.96 -29.06
C ALA A 168 -13.00 7.39 -30.29
N TRP A 169 -13.36 6.10 -30.29
CA TRP A 169 -14.14 5.43 -31.34
C TRP A 169 -15.58 5.09 -30.90
N GLU A 170 -15.97 5.46 -29.68
CA GLU A 170 -17.36 5.35 -29.17
C GLU A 170 -18.19 6.60 -29.51
N ASP A 171 -17.54 7.68 -29.97
CA ASP A 171 -18.19 8.85 -30.57
C ASP A 171 -18.38 8.60 -32.08
N GLY A 172 -19.30 7.71 -32.44
CA GLY A 172 -19.70 7.39 -33.82
C GLY A 172 -21.21 7.50 -34.00
#